data_AF-A0A7C1ZFR4-F1
#
_entry.id   AF-A0A7C1ZFR4-F1
#
_cell.length_a   1.000
_cell.length_b   1.000
_cell.length_c   1.000
_cell.angle_alpha   90.00
_cell.angle_beta   90.00
_cell.angle_gamma   90.00
#
_symmetry.space_group_name_H-M   'P 1'
#
loop_
_entity.id
_entity.type
_entity.pdbx_description
1 polymer ?
#
loop_
_entity_poly.entity_id
_entity_poly.type
_entity_poly.pdbx_seq_one_letter_code
_entity_poly.pdbx_strand_id
1 'polypeptide(L)' 'MTVMERFSIMLGMHSNREIIRTWGRQQLATDLGVPKERVRGWERWDSLPASYWRELLNKAPERNIDISGDLLIDIAARD' A
#
# COMPACT_ATOMS: atom_id res chain seq x y z
N MET A 1 29.58 -15.75 -12.79
CA MET A 1 28.62 -14.67 -12.48
C MET A 1 27.45 -14.88 -13.42
N THR A 2 26.41 -15.59 -12.98
CA THR A 2 25.42 -16.18 -13.89
C THR A 2 24.03 -15.99 -13.30
N VAL A 3 23.36 -14.93 -13.77
CA VAL A 3 21.90 -14.75 -13.94
C VAL A 3 20.97 -15.42 -12.90
N MET A 4 21.34 -15.36 -11.62
CA MET A 4 20.53 -15.88 -10.50
C MET A 4 20.16 -14.77 -9.49
N GLU A 5 20.24 -13.50 -9.91
CA GLU A 5 20.09 -12.34 -9.00
C GLU A 5 18.93 -11.40 -9.29
N ARG A 6 18.06 -11.68 -10.28
CA ARG A 6 16.95 -10.77 -10.61
C ARG A 6 15.61 -11.45 -10.91
N PHE A 7 15.39 -12.62 -10.31
CA PHE A 7 14.03 -13.13 -10.09
C PHE A 7 13.42 -12.50 -8.83
N SER A 8 13.56 -11.17 -8.67
CA SER A 8 12.52 -10.43 -7.95
C SER A 8 11.33 -10.44 -8.89
N ILE A 9 10.53 -11.49 -8.80
CA ILE A 9 9.11 -11.40 -9.09
C ILE A 9 8.68 -10.10 -8.39
N MET A 10 8.29 -9.08 -9.15
CA MET A 10 7.54 -7.95 -8.62
C MET A 10 6.25 -8.55 -8.06
N LEU A 11 6.33 -9.06 -6.83
CA LEU A 11 5.17 -9.47 -6.05
C LEU A 11 4.51 -8.17 -5.65
N GLY A 12 3.75 -7.60 -6.58
CA GLY A 12 2.92 -6.44 -6.30
C GLY A 12 2.08 -6.74 -5.07
N MET A 13 1.91 -5.77 -4.18
CA MET A 13 1.18 -6.03 -2.96
C MET A 13 -0.28 -6.34 -3.28
N HIS A 14 -0.80 -7.43 -2.70
CA HIS A 14 -2.12 -7.96 -3.00
C HIS A 14 -3.14 -7.65 -1.90
N SER A 15 -2.71 -7.01 -0.80
CA SER A 15 -3.61 -6.58 0.26
C SER A 15 -3.22 -5.26 0.91
N ASN A 16 -4.22 -4.52 1.40
CA ASN A 16 -4.00 -3.28 2.15
C ASN A 16 -3.08 -3.48 3.38
N ARG A 17 -3.20 -4.65 4.02
CA ARG A 17 -2.42 -5.01 5.20
C ARG A 17 -0.93 -5.18 4.87
N GLU A 18 -0.60 -5.77 3.73
CA GLU A 18 0.79 -5.90 3.27
C GLU A 18 1.39 -4.53 2.95
N ILE A 19 0.61 -3.66 2.31
CA ILE A 19 1.02 -2.27 2.06
C ILE A 19 1.34 -1.56 3.35
N ILE A 20 0.41 -1.53 4.32
CA ILE A 20 0.61 -0.86 5.61
C ILE A 20 1.81 -1.44 6.38
N ARG A 21 2.01 -2.76 6.33
CA ARG A 21 3.15 -3.41 7.00
C ARG A 21 4.49 -3.05 6.37
N THR A 22 4.57 -3.06 5.05
CA THR A 22 5.82 -2.79 4.34
C THR A 22 6.17 -1.31 4.39
N TRP A 23 5.17 -0.43 4.28
CA TRP A 23 5.34 1.00 4.44
C TRP A 23 5.68 1.38 5.88
N GLY A 24 5.11 0.65 6.84
CA GLY A 24 5.20 0.97 8.26
C GLY A 24 4.20 2.05 8.65
N ARG A 25 3.43 1.76 9.70
CA ARG A 25 2.31 2.61 10.16
C ARG A 25 2.71 4.07 10.42
N GLN A 26 3.86 4.29 11.05
CA GLN A 26 4.32 5.65 11.39
C GLN A 26 4.68 6.45 10.14
N GLN A 27 5.32 5.80 9.17
CA GLN A 27 5.79 6.46 7.96
C GLN A 27 4.62 6.73 7.02
N LEU A 28 3.71 5.77 6.88
CA LEU A 28 2.46 5.97 6.15
C LEU A 28 1.61 7.09 6.77
N ALA A 29 1.55 7.17 8.11
CA ALA A 29 0.87 8.26 8.81
C ALA A 29 1.50 9.63 8.50
N THR A 30 2.83 9.71 8.51
CA THR A 30 3.56 10.92 8.15
C THR A 30 3.35 11.32 6.69
N ASP A 31 3.45 10.37 5.76
CA ASP A 31 3.32 10.64 4.31
C ASP A 31 1.90 11.09 3.93
N LEU A 32 0.89 10.61 4.65
CA LEU A 32 -0.53 10.94 4.45
C LEU A 32 -1.03 12.07 5.37
N GLY A 33 -0.17 12.61 6.25
CA GLY A 33 -0.54 13.70 7.16
C GLY A 33 -1.64 13.34 8.17
N VAL A 34 -1.75 12.06 8.57
CA VAL A 34 -2.77 11.58 9.51
C VAL A 34 -2.18 11.05 10.82
N PRO A 35 -2.96 10.92 11.90
CA PRO A 35 -2.53 10.23 13.11
C PRO A 35 -2.28 8.72 12.87
N LYS A 36 -1.26 8.16 13.52
CA LYS A 36 -0.89 6.74 13.44
C LYS A 36 -2.02 5.80 13.87
N GLU A 37 -2.83 6.23 14.82
CA GLU A 37 -3.99 5.50 15.35
C GLU A 37 -5.02 5.26 14.25
N ARG A 38 -5.14 6.22 13.32
CA ARG A 38 -6.03 6.12 12.16
C ARG A 38 -5.55 5.05 11.19
N VAL A 39 -4.25 5.01 10.92
CA VAL A 39 -3.61 3.97 10.08
C VAL A 39 -3.82 2.57 10.64
N ARG A 40 -3.86 2.41 11.97
CA ARG A 40 -4.16 1.12 12.60
C ARG A 40 -5.57 0.62 12.26
N GLY A 41 -6.56 1.52 12.13
CA GLY A 41 -7.93 1.15 11.73
C GLY A 41 -8.00 0.66 10.29
N TRP A 42 -7.18 1.22 9.40
CA TRP A 42 -7.14 0.91 7.97
C TRP A 42 -6.69 -0.51 7.66
N GLU A 43 -5.92 -1.16 8.53
CA GLU A 43 -5.56 -2.58 8.40
C GLU A 43 -6.78 -3.51 8.39
N ARG A 44 -7.90 -3.06 8.98
CA ARG A 44 -9.16 -3.80 9.05
C ARG A 44 -10.19 -3.31 8.04
N TRP A 45 -9.79 -2.44 7.10
CA TRP A 45 -10.70 -1.75 6.18
C TRP A 45 -11.77 -0.90 6.87
N ASP A 46 -11.59 -0.63 8.17
CA ASP A 46 -12.50 0.21 8.92
C ASP A 46 -12.12 1.67 8.68
N SER A 47 -13.10 2.48 8.25
CA SER A 47 -12.98 3.93 8.16
C SER A 47 -11.85 4.43 7.23
N LEU A 48 -11.65 3.75 6.09
CA LEU A 48 -10.78 4.24 5.02
C LEU A 48 -11.37 5.53 4.45
N PRO A 49 -10.65 6.67 4.48
CA PRO A 49 -11.13 7.86 3.81
C PRO A 49 -11.20 7.63 2.30
N ALA A 50 -12.16 8.26 1.61
CA ALA A 50 -12.32 8.12 0.16
C ALA A 50 -11.05 8.51 -0.63
N SER A 51 -10.24 9.44 -0.10
CA SER A 51 -8.97 9.84 -0.70
C SER A 51 -7.81 8.87 -0.44
N TYR A 52 -7.98 7.89 0.48
CA TYR A 52 -6.92 7.00 0.94
C TYR A 52 -6.14 6.36 -0.22
N TRP A 53 -6.85 5.68 -1.12
CA TRP A 53 -6.24 4.95 -2.21
C TRP A 53 -5.53 5.87 -3.19
N ARG A 54 -6.09 7.05 -3.46
CA ARG A 54 -5.47 8.05 -4.32
C ARG A 54 -4.16 8.57 -3.74
N GLU A 55 -4.17 8.96 -2.47
CA GLU A 55 -2.97 9.49 -1.80
C GLU A 55 -1.89 8.41 -1.66
N LEU A 56 -2.31 7.17 -1.35
CA LEU A 56 -1.43 6.03 -1.27
C LEU A 56 -0.76 5.71 -2.61
N LEU A 57 -1.52 5.70 -3.71
CA LEU A 57 -0.98 5.47 -5.06
C LEU A 57 -0.03 6.59 -5.51
N ASN A 58 -0.29 7.83 -5.11
CA ASN A 58 0.62 8.94 -5.41
C ASN A 58 1.97 8.80 -4.68
N LYS A 59 1.98 8.19 -3.48
CA LYS A 59 3.17 8.05 -2.65
C LYS A 59 3.92 6.73 -2.83
N ALA A 60 3.28 5.70 -3.35
CA ALA A 60 3.88 4.37 -3.51
C ALA A 60 5.17 4.38 -4.37
N PRO A 61 5.27 5.15 -5.48
CA PRO A 61 6.49 5.24 -6.28
C PRO A 61 7.68 5.84 -5.50
N GLU A 62 7.43 6.81 -4.61
CA GLU A 62 8.48 7.43 -3.77
C GLU A 62 9.12 6.41 -2.81
N ARG A 63 8.41 5.32 -2.49
CA ARG A 63 8.84 4.26 -1.58
C ARG A 63 9.24 2.97 -2.30
N ASN A 64 9.24 2.96 -3.63
CA ASN A 64 9.46 1.76 -4.44
C ASN A 64 8.52 0.60 -4.05
N ILE A 65 7.28 0.94 -3.70
CA ILE A 65 6.22 -0.01 -3.38
C ILE A 65 5.41 -0.25 -4.65
N ASP A 66 5.42 -1.49 -5.12
CA ASP A 66 4.58 -1.93 -6.24
C ASP A 66 3.25 -2.47 -5.71
N ILE A 67 2.14 -1.98 -6.27
CA ILE A 67 0.79 -2.35 -5.87
C ILE A 67 0.19 -3.15 -7.03
N SER A 68 -0.25 -4.37 -6.75
CA SER A 68 -0.75 -5.25 -7.82
C SER A 68 -1.98 -4.68 -8.51
N GLY A 69 -2.08 -4.91 -9.83
CA GLY A 69 -3.26 -4.55 -10.61
C GLY A 69 -4.54 -5.24 -10.10
N ASP A 70 -4.43 -6.49 -9.63
CA ASP A 70 -5.56 -7.22 -9.04
C ASP A 70 -6.13 -6.51 -7.81
N LEU A 71 -5.27 -6.00 -6.92
CA LEU A 71 -5.72 -5.24 -5.77
C LEU A 71 -6.42 -3.93 -6.19
N LEU A 72 -5.94 -3.26 -7.24
CA LEU A 72 -6.58 -2.05 -7.76
C LEU A 72 -7.97 -2.34 -8.34
N ILE A 73 -8.13 -3.47 -9.04
CA ILE A 73 -9.42 -3.93 -9.55
C ILE A 73 -10.36 -4.26 -8.40
N ASP A 74 -9.88 -4.99 -7.38
CA ASP A 74 -10.66 -5.34 -6.19
C ASP A 74 -11.11 -4.11 -5.40
N ILE A 75 -10.29 -3.06 -5.33
CA ILE A 75 -10.65 -1.78 -4.71
C ILE A 75 -11.74 -1.09 -5.54
N ALA A 76 -11.56 -1.01 -6.87
CA ALA A 76 -12.52 -0.37 -7.76
C ALA A 76 -13.88 -1.09 -7.80
N ALA A 77 -13.92 -2.39 -7.52
CA ALA A 77 -15.15 -3.18 -7.43
C ALA A 77 -15.89 -3.05 -6.09
N ARG A 78 -15.26 -2.47 -5.07
CA ARG A 78 -15.83 -2.28 -3.71
C ARG A 78 -16.44 -0.88 -3.49
N ASP A 79 -16.11 0.07 -4.35
CA ASP A 79 -16.65 1.45 -4.36
C ASP A 79 -17.85 1.54 -5.33
#